data_AF-A0A450UX18-F1
#
_entry.id   AF-A0A450UX18-F1
#
_cell.length_a   1.000
_cell.length_b   1.000
_cell.length_c   1.000
_cell.angle_alpha   90.00
_cell.angle_beta   90.00
_cell.angle_gamma   90.00
#
_symmetry.space_group_name_H-M   'P 1'
#
loop_
_entity.id
_entity.type
_entity.pdbx_description
1 polymer ?
#
loop_
_entity_poly.entity_id
_entity_poly.type
_entity_poly.pdbx_seq_one_letter_code
_entity_poly.pdbx_strand_id
1 'polypeptide(L)' 'NTNGLIRQYFPKGSDFTKITLVETRSVMDKLNNRPRKCPGMETPNQVFFNIDPTVALAT' A
#
# COMPACT_ATOMS: atom_id res chain seq x y z
N ASN A 1 7.69 2.17 -8.75
CA ASN A 1 6.47 2.54 -9.49
C ASN A 1 5.26 1.88 -8.82
N THR A 2 4.22 2.64 -8.45
CA THR A 2 3.03 2.15 -7.72
C THR A 2 2.27 1.05 -8.47
N ASN A 3 2.22 1.09 -9.80
CA ASN A 3 1.56 0.06 -10.61
C ASN A 3 2.21 -1.32 -10.40
N GLY A 4 3.53 -1.36 -10.21
CA GLY A 4 4.24 -2.60 -9.89
C GLY A 4 3.82 -3.19 -8.55
N LEU A 5 3.50 -2.34 -7.56
CA LEU A 5 3.06 -2.78 -6.24
C LEU A 5 1.61 -3.25 -6.23
N ILE A 6 0.73 -2.55 -6.94
CA ILE A 6 -0.66 -3.00 -7.13
C ILE A 6 -0.68 -4.39 -7.78
N ARG A 7 0.19 -4.62 -8.78
CA ARG A 7 0.32 -5.92 -9.45
C ARG A 7 0.83 -7.07 -8.58
N GLN A 8 1.40 -6.79 -7.40
CA GLN A 8 1.73 -7.83 -6.41
C GLN A 8 0.47 -8.44 -5.79
N TYR A 9 -0.64 -7.69 -5.77
CA TYR A 9 -1.91 -8.12 -5.21
C TYR A 9 -2.95 -8.47 -6.28
N PHE A 10 -2.95 -7.72 -7.39
CA PHE A 10 -3.85 -7.93 -8.53
C PHE A 10 -3.01 -8.12 -9.80
N PRO A 11 -2.54 -9.36 -10.07
CA PRO A 11 -1.73 -9.66 -11.24
C PRO A 11 -2.39 -9.21 -12.54
N LYS A 12 -1.59 -9.00 -13.59
CA LYS A 12 -2.12 -8.62 -14.91
C LYS A 12 -3.11 -9.69 -15.39
N GLY A 13 -4.28 -9.25 -15.86
CA GLY A 13 -5.36 -10.15 -16.28
C GLY A 13 -6.32 -10.56 -15.16
N SER A 14 -6.15 -10.02 -13.94
CA SER A 14 -7.14 -10.18 -12.87
C SER A 14 -8.48 -9.58 -13.30
N ASP A 15 -9.56 -10.31 -13.03
CA ASP A 15 -10.92 -9.84 -13.21
C ASP A 15 -11.34 -8.98 -12.01
N PHE A 16 -11.44 -7.67 -12.24
CA PHE A 16 -11.76 -6.72 -11.18
C PHE A 16 -13.20 -6.81 -10.69
N THR A 17 -14.10 -7.49 -11.41
CA THR A 17 -15.47 -7.72 -10.94
C THR A 17 -15.53 -8.70 -9.77
N LYS A 18 -14.48 -9.51 -9.59
CA LYS A 18 -14.37 -10.50 -8.51
C LYS A 18 -13.66 -9.95 -7.27
N ILE A 19 -13.05 -8.77 -7.37
CA ILE A 19 -12.33 -8.16 -6.25
C ILE A 19 -13.34 -7.52 -5.32
N THR A 20 -13.33 -7.96 -4.07
CA THR A 20 -14.22 -7.42 -3.04
C THR A 20 -13.70 -6.08 -2.52
N LEU A 21 -14.60 -5.30 -1.93
CA LEU A 21 -14.23 -4.07 -1.24
C LEU A 21 -13.31 -4.34 -0.04
N VAL A 22 -13.46 -5.49 0.62
CA VAL A 22 -12.64 -5.90 1.76
C VAL A 22 -11.19 -6.16 1.31
N GLU A 23 -11.00 -6.90 0.22
CA GLU A 23 -9.67 -7.12 -0.35
C GLU A 23 -9.03 -5.81 -0.80
N THR A 24 -9.81 -4.94 -1.46
CA THR A 24 -9.34 -3.63 -1.90
C THR A 24 -8.84 -2.80 -0.71
N ARG A 25 -9.61 -2.73 0.38
CA ARG A 25 -9.22 -2.03 1.61
C ARG A 25 -7.97 -2.63 2.23
N SER A 26 -7.89 -3.96 2.34
CA SER A 26 -6.70 -4.64 2.86
C SER A 26 -5.44 -4.31 2.07
N VAL A 27 -5.54 -4.26 0.73
CA VAL A 27 -4.42 -3.89 -0.14
C VAL A 27 -4.07 -2.41 0.00
N MET A 28 -5.07 -1.52 0.08
CA MET A 28 -4.85 -0.09 0.32
C MET A 28 -4.11 0.14 1.64
N ASP A 29 -4.55 -0.48 2.73
CA ASP A 29 -3.91 -0.36 4.04
C ASP A 29 -2.44 -0.80 3.99
N LYS A 30 -2.17 -1.94 3.35
CA LYS A 30 -0.79 -2.41 3.15
C LYS A 30 0.05 -1.45 2.32
N LEU A 31 -0.50 -0.87 1.25
CA LEU A 31 0.23 0.01 0.35
C LEU A 31 0.51 1.38 0.98
N ASN A 32 -0.45 1.90 1.75
CA ASN A 32 -0.39 3.22 2.41
C ASN A 32 0.46 3.19 3.68
N ASN A 33 0.58 2.03 4.33
CA ASN A 33 1.48 1.80 5.46
C ASN A 33 2.83 1.19 5.05
N ARG A 34 3.17 1.14 3.75
CA ARG A 34 4.44 0.58 3.28
C ARG A 34 5.55 1.64 3.26
N PRO A 35 6.63 1.50 4.06
CA PRO A 35 7.82 2.34 3.99
C PRO A 35 8.41 2.42 2.57
N ARG A 36 8.73 3.63 2.10
CA ARG A 36 9.32 3.86 0.76
C ARG A 36 10.67 4.55 0.88
N LYS A 37 11.68 4.04 0.16
CA LYS A 37 13.07 4.53 0.20
C LYS A 37 13.18 6.06 0.10
N CYS A 38 12.48 6.67 -0.85
CA CYS A 38 12.32 8.12 -0.91
C CYS A 38 10.87 8.45 -0.52
N PRO A 39 10.62 9.35 0.44
CA PRO A 39 11.51 10.42 0.95
C PRO A 39 12.33 10.10 2.23
N GLY A 40 12.61 8.84 2.56
CA GLY A 40 13.45 8.49 3.73
C GLY A 40 12.92 7.30 4.53
N MET A 41 12.36 6.30 3.85
CA MET A 41 11.59 5.20 4.45
C MET A 41 10.25 5.59 5.07
N GLU A 42 9.77 6.82 4.84
CA GLU A 42 8.42 7.21 5.24
C GLU A 42 7.34 6.45 4.44
N THR A 43 6.19 6.28 5.07
CA THR A 43 5.00 5.72 4.44
C THR A 43 4.18 6.81 3.75
N PRO A 44 3.37 6.48 2.73
CA PRO A 44 2.40 7.42 2.18
C PRO A 44 1.49 8.08 3.24
N ASN A 45 1.05 7.33 4.24
CA ASN A 45 0.23 7.86 5.33
C ASN A 45 0.96 8.94 6.16
N GLN A 46 2.25 8.77 6.40
CA GLN A 46 3.07 9.77 7.09
C GLN A 46 3.23 11.04 6.25
N VAL A 47 3.56 10.88 4.97
CA VAL A 47 3.85 12.01 4.06
C VAL A 47 2.61 12.86 3.78
N PHE A 48 1.46 12.23 3.53
CA PHE A 48 0.27 12.94 3.05
C PHE A 48 -0.73 13.28 4.15
N PHE A 49 -0.75 12.53 5.24
CA PHE A 49 -1.78 12.65 6.26
C PHE A 49 -1.20 12.84 7.67
N ASN A 50 0.14 12.87 7.84
CA ASN A 50 0.80 12.98 9.13
C ASN A 50 0.31 11.92 10.14
N ILE A 51 -0.06 10.75 9.64
CA ILE A 51 -0.44 9.60 10.45
C ILE A 51 0.82 8.79 10.70
N ASP A 52 1.08 8.40 11.95
CA ASP A 52 2.16 7.48 12.32
C ASP A 52 1.63 6.06 12.55
N PRO A 53 1.47 5.25 11.48
CA PRO A 53 1.01 3.89 11.60
C PRO A 53 2.10 3.02 12.24
N THR A 54 1.69 2.04 13.05
CA THR A 54 2.59 0.97 13.49
C THR A 54 3.05 0.17 12.27
N VAL A 55 4.31 0.36 11.88
CA VAL A 55 4.92 -0.32 10.73
C VAL A 55 6.09 -1.18 11.16
N ALA A 56 6.25 -2.33 10.48
CA ALA A 56 7.22 -3.37 10.85
C ALA A 56 8.70 -2.94 10.80
N LEU A 57 9.00 -1.75 10.25
CA LEU A 57 10.37 -1.21 10.10
C LEU A 57 10.61 0.07 10.92
N ALA A 58 9.63 0.54 11.70
CA ALA A 58 9.85 1.63 12.65
C ALA A 58 10.39 1.02 13.96
N THR A 59 11.72 1.03 14.10
CA THR A 59 12.45 0.76 15.35
C THR A 59 13.16 2.02 15.79
#